data_AF-F0IY85-F1
#
_entry.id   AF-F0IY85-F1
#
_cell.length_a   1.000
_cell.length_b   1.000
_cell.length_c   1.000
_cell.angle_alpha   90.00
_cell.angle_beta   90.00
_cell.angle_gamma   90.00
#
_symmetry.space_group_name_H-M   'P 1'
#
loop_
_entity.id
_entity.type
_entity.pdbx_description
1 polymer ?
#
loop_
_entity_poly.entity_id
_entity_poly.type
_entity_poly.pdbx_seq_one_letter_code
_entity_poly.pdbx_strand_id
1 'polypeptide(L)'
;MNTAQLLRAAWRALRHAWTLAAMTVAAGLGRLRNPHQVIARKPDGGIVLGPRVVLFLHWDRGGRVREALFDYIAQLAASGRSVVFVTNAGALDPGAEARLLALCAGILVRRNIGYDFGGWRDAIETLDLPQSGTEEIIIANDSIFGPVRPIDSMLLRLDYDEADVWGLTESWQRRYHLQSYFVAFGPRAIRSPAFRRFWSGVIPAPSKPYVIGKYEVGLTQAMIRAGLRVAALWPYEALTRQITRDQLAPYLDIEPGGRADPHDLTRWLHILRLRDAIARRRPLNPTSDLWRHLLLSGYPFIKRELLRDNPTKVEDIGDWADLLRDELGADPAPILADLRMMLRGDAP
;
A
#
# COMPACT_ATOMS: atom_id res chain seq x y z
N MET A 1 -40.53 -1.66 -7.79
CA MET A 1 -39.18 -2.26 -7.66
C MET A 1 -39.19 -3.57 -8.42
N ASN A 2 -38.37 -3.74 -9.46
CA ASN A 2 -38.40 -4.95 -10.31
C ASN A 2 -37.81 -6.15 -9.52
N THR A 3 -38.33 -7.37 -9.74
CA THR A 3 -37.83 -8.65 -9.19
C THR A 3 -36.31 -8.78 -9.25
N ALA A 4 -35.66 -8.29 -10.31
CA ALA A 4 -34.20 -8.28 -10.45
C ALA A 4 -33.48 -7.33 -9.45
N GLN A 5 -34.12 -6.25 -9.02
CA GLN A 5 -33.60 -5.34 -8.00
C GLN A 5 -33.75 -5.95 -6.60
N LEU A 6 -34.88 -6.62 -6.33
CA LEU A 6 -35.13 -7.36 -5.09
C LEU A 6 -34.13 -8.51 -4.90
N LEU A 7 -33.91 -9.32 -5.94
CA LEU A 7 -32.93 -10.41 -5.91
C LEU A 7 -31.50 -9.89 -5.69
N ARG A 8 -31.12 -8.77 -6.34
CA ARG A 8 -29.82 -8.13 -6.11
C ARG A 8 -29.68 -7.60 -4.67
N ALA A 9 -30.74 -7.01 -4.11
CA ALA A 9 -30.74 -6.51 -2.74
C ALA A 9 -30.64 -7.66 -1.72
N ALA A 10 -31.42 -8.73 -1.90
CA ALA A 10 -31.38 -9.92 -1.06
C ALA A 10 -30.00 -10.60 -1.11
N TRP A 11 -29.42 -10.75 -2.30
CA TRP A 11 -28.08 -11.31 -2.46
C TRP A 11 -27.00 -10.46 -1.79
N ARG A 12 -27.10 -9.12 -1.89
CA ARG A 12 -26.19 -8.21 -1.17
C ARG A 12 -26.33 -8.35 0.34
N ALA A 13 -27.56 -8.45 0.86
CA ALA A 13 -27.81 -8.62 2.29
C ALA A 13 -27.26 -9.96 2.80
N LEU A 14 -27.51 -11.05 2.09
CA LEU A 14 -26.95 -12.38 2.39
C LEU A 14 -25.42 -12.37 2.38
N ARG A 15 -24.80 -11.80 1.33
CA ARG A 15 -23.34 -11.66 1.23
C ARG A 15 -22.77 -10.83 2.38
N HIS A 16 -23.47 -9.76 2.78
CA HIS A 16 -23.06 -8.92 3.90
C HIS A 16 -23.13 -9.68 5.23
N ALA A 17 -24.23 -10.37 5.51
CA ALA A 17 -24.39 -11.21 6.70
C ALA A 17 -23.32 -12.31 6.77
N TRP A 18 -23.05 -12.98 5.64
CA TRP A 18 -21.99 -13.99 5.55
C TRP A 18 -20.61 -13.40 5.81
N THR A 19 -20.33 -12.21 5.27
CA THR A 19 -19.05 -11.51 5.52
C THR A 19 -18.87 -11.18 7.00
N LEU A 20 -19.93 -10.69 7.67
CA LEU A 20 -19.91 -10.41 9.10
C LEU A 20 -19.68 -11.68 9.94
N ALA A 21 -20.38 -12.77 9.63
CA ALA A 21 -20.20 -14.05 10.29
C ALA A 21 -18.75 -14.57 10.11
N ALA A 22 -18.22 -14.52 8.89
CA ALA A 22 -16.84 -14.89 8.59
C ALA A 22 -15.83 -14.01 9.33
N MET A 23 -16.09 -12.70 9.48
CA MET A 23 -15.25 -11.80 10.28
C MET A 23 -15.27 -12.15 11.77
N THR A 24 -16.41 -12.51 12.34
CA THR A 24 -16.53 -12.94 13.75
C THR A 24 -15.77 -14.24 13.99
N VAL A 25 -15.93 -15.24 13.13
CA VAL A 25 -15.17 -16.50 13.21
C VAL A 25 -13.67 -16.26 13.07
N ALA A 26 -13.25 -15.44 12.09
CA ALA A 26 -11.85 -15.09 11.90
C ALA A 26 -11.26 -14.36 13.12
N ALA A 27 -12.04 -13.53 13.80
CA ALA A 27 -11.63 -12.88 15.04
C ALA A 27 -11.43 -13.89 16.18
N GLY A 28 -12.36 -14.83 16.35
CA GLY A 28 -12.23 -15.92 17.31
C GLY A 28 -10.98 -16.75 17.07
N LEU A 29 -10.77 -17.22 15.84
CA LEU A 29 -9.56 -17.96 15.44
C LEU A 29 -8.28 -17.14 15.64
N GLY A 30 -8.33 -15.83 15.36
CA GLY A 30 -7.20 -14.93 15.56
C GLY A 30 -6.78 -14.82 17.02
N ARG A 31 -7.72 -14.85 17.97
CA ARG A 31 -7.43 -14.81 19.42
C ARG A 31 -6.85 -16.11 19.97
N LEU A 32 -7.14 -17.23 19.32
CA LEU A 32 -6.59 -18.55 19.70
C LEU A 32 -5.16 -18.76 19.18
N ARG A 33 -4.72 -17.94 18.22
CA ARG A 33 -3.37 -18.03 17.67
C ARG A 33 -2.38 -17.32 18.59
N ASN A 34 -1.18 -17.89 18.69
CA ASN A 34 -0.05 -17.21 19.33
C ASN A 34 0.14 -15.84 18.66
N PRO A 35 0.20 -14.73 19.41
CA PRO A 35 0.46 -13.43 18.81
C PRO A 35 1.88 -13.35 18.25
N HIS A 36 2.86 -14.00 18.87
CA HIS A 36 4.29 -13.81 18.60
C HIS A 36 4.73 -14.74 17.46
N GLN A 37 5.03 -14.17 16.30
CA GLN A 37 5.40 -14.94 15.10
C GLN A 37 6.85 -14.76 14.66
N VAL A 38 7.62 -13.94 15.36
CA VAL A 38 9.07 -13.79 15.14
C VAL A 38 9.77 -15.10 15.49
N ILE A 39 10.56 -15.62 14.55
CA ILE A 39 11.32 -16.86 14.67
C ILE A 39 12.83 -16.64 14.60
N ALA A 40 13.28 -15.53 14.00
CA ALA A 40 14.67 -15.11 14.06
C ALA A 40 14.77 -13.59 14.02
N ARG A 41 15.82 -13.06 14.65
CA ARG A 41 16.18 -11.64 14.67
C ARG A 41 17.65 -11.54 14.29
N LYS A 42 18.00 -10.58 13.44
CA LYS A 42 19.39 -10.29 13.09
C LYS A 42 19.68 -8.78 13.14
N PRO A 43 20.89 -8.36 13.54
CA PRO A 43 21.98 -9.21 14.02
C PRO A 43 21.72 -9.77 15.44
N ASP A 44 22.43 -10.83 15.82
CA ASP A 44 22.24 -11.54 17.10
C ASP A 44 22.54 -10.64 18.31
N GLY A 45 23.46 -9.68 18.16
CA GLY A 45 23.80 -8.66 19.17
C GLY A 45 22.69 -7.64 19.45
N GLY A 46 21.56 -7.73 18.75
CA GLY A 46 20.44 -6.81 18.87
C GLY A 46 20.37 -5.79 17.74
N ILE A 47 19.23 -5.11 17.67
CA ILE A 47 18.93 -4.09 16.65
C ILE A 47 18.99 -2.74 17.35
N VAL A 48 19.95 -1.92 16.95
CA VAL A 48 20.09 -0.53 17.44
C VAL A 48 19.30 0.37 16.52
N LEU A 49 18.42 1.19 17.09
CA LEU A 49 17.55 2.09 16.35
C LEU A 49 17.91 3.54 16.63
N GLY A 50 17.93 4.35 15.57
CA GLY A 50 17.92 5.80 15.67
C GLY A 50 16.52 6.34 15.99
N PRO A 51 16.36 7.67 16.03
CA PRO A 51 15.11 8.32 16.40
C PRO A 51 13.99 8.11 15.36
N ARG A 52 14.34 7.86 14.09
CA ARG A 52 13.39 7.64 12.99
C ARG A 52 13.48 6.20 12.51
N VAL A 53 12.37 5.48 12.55
CA VAL A 53 12.33 4.03 12.32
C VAL A 53 11.40 3.70 11.16
N VAL A 54 11.83 2.83 10.25
CA VAL A 54 10.98 2.23 9.22
C VAL A 54 10.80 0.75 9.51
N LEU A 55 9.56 0.31 9.67
CA LEU A 55 9.17 -1.08 9.74
C LEU A 55 8.71 -1.53 8.36
N PHE A 56 9.64 -2.09 7.59
CA PHE A 56 9.39 -2.49 6.22
C PHE A 56 8.95 -3.94 6.15
N LEU A 57 7.72 -4.20 5.72
CA LEU A 57 7.20 -5.55 5.65
C LEU A 57 7.30 -6.16 4.25
N HIS A 58 7.80 -7.39 4.21
CA HIS A 58 8.04 -8.17 3.02
C HIS A 58 7.32 -9.52 3.12
N TRP A 59 6.76 -9.97 2.00
CA TRP A 59 6.35 -11.36 1.85
C TRP A 59 6.70 -11.89 0.45
N ASP A 60 7.35 -13.05 0.46
CA ASP A 60 7.53 -13.89 -0.71
C ASP A 60 7.40 -15.35 -0.28
N ARG A 61 6.87 -16.22 -1.16
CA ARG A 61 6.66 -17.64 -0.84
C ARG A 61 7.98 -18.40 -0.65
N GLY A 62 9.04 -18.01 -1.36
CA GLY A 62 10.35 -18.65 -1.33
C GLY A 62 11.42 -17.84 -0.61
N GLY A 63 11.06 -16.73 0.04
CA GLY A 63 12.03 -15.84 0.69
C GLY A 63 12.87 -15.01 -0.29
N ARG A 64 12.47 -14.91 -1.55
CA ARG A 64 13.15 -14.09 -2.55
C ARG A 64 12.86 -12.61 -2.34
N VAL A 65 13.91 -11.81 -2.33
CA VAL A 65 13.84 -10.35 -2.31
C VAL A 65 14.06 -9.83 -3.74
N ARG A 66 13.20 -8.93 -4.21
CA ARG A 66 13.28 -8.36 -5.57
C ARG A 66 14.36 -7.30 -5.63
N GLU A 67 15.02 -7.15 -6.79
CA GLU A 67 16.13 -6.19 -6.93
C GLU A 67 15.72 -4.75 -6.62
N ALA A 68 14.58 -4.30 -7.15
CA ALA A 68 14.03 -2.98 -6.85
C ALA A 68 13.73 -2.75 -5.35
N LEU A 69 13.52 -3.83 -4.58
CA LEU A 69 13.29 -3.71 -3.14
C LEU A 69 14.58 -3.33 -2.40
N PHE A 70 15.75 -3.83 -2.83
CA PHE A 70 17.02 -3.41 -2.22
C PHE A 70 17.27 -1.92 -2.44
N ASP A 71 16.97 -1.39 -3.64
CA ASP A 71 17.05 0.05 -3.91
C ASP A 71 16.08 0.84 -3.03
N TYR A 72 14.83 0.39 -2.90
CA TYR A 72 13.88 1.05 -2.01
C TYR A 72 14.36 1.10 -0.55
N ILE A 73 14.84 -0.03 -0.03
CA ILE A 73 15.40 -0.12 1.32
C ILE A 73 16.63 0.78 1.48
N ALA A 74 17.52 0.80 0.49
CA ALA A 74 18.72 1.63 0.51
C ALA A 74 18.36 3.12 0.57
N GLN A 75 17.39 3.59 -0.22
CA GLN A 75 16.95 4.99 -0.19
C GLN A 75 16.26 5.36 1.13
N LEU A 76 15.48 4.44 1.72
CA LEU A 76 14.90 4.64 3.06
C LEU A 76 16.01 4.78 4.13
N ALA A 77 17.02 3.92 4.09
CA ALA A 77 18.16 3.99 5.01
C ALA A 77 18.98 5.28 4.81
N ALA A 78 19.28 5.64 3.56
CA ALA A 78 20.02 6.85 3.19
C ALA A 78 19.30 8.14 3.62
N SER A 79 17.97 8.09 3.83
CA SER A 79 17.20 9.21 4.39
C SER A 79 17.41 9.45 5.89
N GLY A 80 18.37 8.73 6.51
CA GLY A 80 18.70 8.83 7.94
C GLY A 80 17.77 8.04 8.86
N ARG A 81 17.02 7.07 8.31
CA ARG A 81 16.08 6.25 9.07
C ARG A 81 16.64 4.86 9.32
N SER A 82 16.46 4.35 10.54
CA SER A 82 16.76 2.95 10.85
C SER A 82 15.70 2.04 10.25
N VAL A 83 16.06 1.34 9.19
CA VAL A 83 15.16 0.38 8.53
C VAL A 83 15.26 -0.97 9.24
N VAL A 84 14.12 -1.48 9.70
CA VAL A 84 13.96 -2.87 10.14
C VAL A 84 13.15 -3.62 9.10
N PHE A 85 13.80 -4.60 8.47
CA PHE A 85 13.18 -5.44 7.45
C PHE A 85 12.45 -6.62 8.11
N VAL A 86 11.13 -6.64 7.99
CA VAL A 86 10.24 -7.65 8.58
C VAL A 86 9.77 -8.58 7.47
N THR A 87 10.15 -9.85 7.50
CA THR A 87 9.77 -10.81 6.46
C THR A 87 8.82 -11.88 6.97
N ASN A 88 7.69 -12.05 6.28
CA ASN A 88 6.72 -13.12 6.53
C ASN A 88 7.03 -14.40 5.73
N ALA A 89 8.18 -14.49 5.07
CA ALA A 89 8.55 -15.63 4.23
C ALA A 89 8.99 -16.87 5.04
N GLY A 90 9.20 -16.76 6.35
CA GLY A 90 9.74 -17.83 7.20
C GLY A 90 11.26 -18.04 7.06
N ALA A 91 11.84 -17.72 5.91
CA ALA A 91 13.29 -17.65 5.69
C ALA A 91 13.59 -16.64 4.58
N LEU A 92 14.84 -16.21 4.49
CA LEU A 92 15.38 -15.44 3.37
C LEU A 92 16.46 -16.26 2.68
N ASP A 93 16.66 -16.00 1.39
CA ASP A 93 17.87 -16.46 0.71
C ASP A 93 19.12 -15.87 1.42
N PRO A 94 20.19 -16.65 1.64
CA PRO A 94 21.39 -16.17 2.35
C PRO A 94 22.06 -14.95 1.70
N GLY A 95 22.06 -14.88 0.36
CA GLY A 95 22.61 -13.73 -0.37
C GLY A 95 21.73 -12.49 -0.20
N ALA A 96 20.41 -12.66 -0.23
CA ALA A 96 19.48 -11.58 0.06
C ALA A 96 19.59 -11.08 1.50
N GLU A 97 19.74 -11.99 2.47
CA GLU A 97 19.91 -11.65 3.88
C GLU A 97 21.19 -10.85 4.11
N ALA A 98 22.33 -11.28 3.55
CA ALA A 98 23.60 -10.56 3.68
C ALA A 98 23.51 -9.14 3.11
N ARG A 99 22.89 -8.98 1.94
CA ARG A 99 22.64 -7.65 1.34
C ARG A 99 21.73 -6.79 2.21
N LEU A 100 20.67 -7.36 2.78
CA LEU A 100 19.77 -6.62 3.68
C LEU A 100 20.47 -6.19 4.96
N LEU A 101 21.33 -7.02 5.55
CA LEU A 101 22.11 -6.65 6.75
C LEU A 101 23.11 -5.52 6.50
N ALA A 102 23.54 -5.34 5.25
CA ALA A 102 24.38 -4.21 4.87
C ALA A 102 23.58 -2.89 4.70
N LEU A 103 22.26 -2.97 4.53
CA LEU A 103 21.39 -1.81 4.28
C LEU A 103 20.51 -1.43 5.48
N CYS A 104 20.10 -2.41 6.29
CA CYS A 104 19.12 -2.28 7.36
C CYS A 104 19.80 -2.23 8.73
N ALA A 105 19.13 -1.58 9.69
CA ALA A 105 19.49 -1.68 11.10
C ALA A 105 19.22 -3.09 11.66
N GLY A 106 18.27 -3.82 11.07
CA GLY A 106 17.98 -5.20 11.47
C GLY A 106 16.97 -5.92 10.59
N ILE A 107 16.87 -7.23 10.81
CA ILE A 107 15.93 -8.12 10.14
C ILE A 107 15.13 -8.90 11.18
N LEU A 108 13.81 -8.98 10.99
CA LEU A 108 12.91 -9.85 11.74
C LEU A 108 12.30 -10.88 10.79
N VAL A 109 12.63 -12.15 11.00
CA VAL A 109 12.05 -13.27 10.24
C VAL A 109 10.85 -13.80 11.01
N ARG A 110 9.71 -13.92 10.32
CA ARG A 110 8.43 -14.32 10.91
C ARG A 110 7.78 -15.46 10.14
N ARG A 111 6.94 -16.22 10.85
CA ARG A 111 5.93 -17.08 10.21
C ARG A 111 4.89 -16.19 9.51
N ASN A 112 4.32 -16.67 8.40
CA ASN A 112 3.27 -15.95 7.67
C ASN A 112 1.89 -16.03 8.35
N ILE A 113 1.77 -15.49 9.56
CA ILE A 113 0.52 -15.46 10.31
C ILE A 113 0.21 -14.01 10.74
N GLY A 114 -1.02 -13.57 10.43
CA GLY A 114 -1.50 -12.21 10.74
C GLY A 114 -1.23 -11.14 9.68
N TYR A 115 -0.68 -11.54 8.53
CA TYR A 115 -0.38 -10.65 7.40
C TYR A 115 0.47 -9.43 7.83
N ASP A 116 0.37 -8.34 7.09
CA ASP A 116 1.18 -7.13 7.24
C ASP A 116 1.01 -6.49 8.62
N PHE A 117 -0.24 -6.29 9.06
CA PHE A 117 -0.51 -5.71 10.37
C PHE A 117 0.02 -6.55 11.53
N GLY A 118 -0.05 -7.88 11.44
CA GLY A 118 0.59 -8.75 12.41
C GLY A 118 2.11 -8.60 12.44
N GLY A 119 2.75 -8.35 11.28
CA GLY A 119 4.19 -8.14 11.19
C GLY A 119 4.65 -6.81 11.74
N TRP A 120 3.95 -5.73 11.45
CA TRP A 120 4.24 -4.44 12.07
C TRP A 120 4.00 -4.46 13.56
N ARG A 121 2.91 -5.08 14.04
CA ARG A 121 2.69 -5.28 15.49
C ARG A 121 3.85 -6.05 16.13
N ASP A 122 4.23 -7.20 15.56
CA ASP A 122 5.33 -8.00 16.12
C ASP A 122 6.63 -7.22 16.17
N ALA A 123 6.92 -6.42 15.15
CA ALA A 123 8.10 -5.56 15.15
C ALA A 123 8.00 -4.47 16.22
N ILE A 124 6.85 -3.82 16.39
CA ILE A 124 6.61 -2.82 17.44
C ILE A 124 6.83 -3.43 18.82
N GLU A 125 6.27 -4.62 19.09
CA GLU A 125 6.41 -5.30 20.38
C GLU A 125 7.84 -5.81 20.62
N THR A 126 8.48 -6.41 19.60
CA THR A 126 9.84 -6.97 19.72
C THR A 126 10.91 -5.89 19.93
N LEU A 127 10.70 -4.70 19.39
CA LEU A 127 11.64 -3.58 19.47
C LEU A 127 11.28 -2.57 20.57
N ASP A 128 10.21 -2.84 21.34
CA ASP A 128 9.67 -1.96 22.37
C ASP A 128 9.41 -0.52 21.85
N LEU A 129 8.73 -0.42 20.71
CA LEU A 129 8.43 0.87 20.08
C LEU A 129 7.10 1.47 20.59
N PRO A 130 7.02 2.81 20.75
CA PRO A 130 8.12 3.77 20.64
C PRO A 130 9.05 3.75 21.87
N GLN A 131 10.34 3.98 21.63
CA GLN A 131 11.36 4.17 22.66
C GLN A 131 11.43 5.65 23.10
N SER A 132 12.16 5.94 24.19
CA SER A 132 12.30 7.30 24.75
C SER A 132 12.77 8.37 23.75
N GLY A 133 13.51 7.99 22.71
CA GLY A 133 14.02 8.88 21.67
C GLY A 133 13.31 8.75 20.32
N THR A 134 12.24 7.97 20.22
CA THR A 134 11.54 7.80 18.94
C THR A 134 10.80 9.08 18.57
N GLU A 135 11.12 9.60 17.39
CA GLU A 135 10.51 10.78 16.78
C GLU A 135 9.55 10.39 15.65
N GLU A 136 9.85 9.30 14.95
CA GLU A 136 9.09 8.87 13.78
C GLU A 136 9.03 7.35 13.69
N ILE A 137 7.85 6.82 13.35
CA ILE A 137 7.70 5.43 12.91
C ILE A 137 7.00 5.43 11.57
N ILE A 138 7.59 4.78 10.57
CA ILE A 138 6.97 4.52 9.27
C ILE A 138 6.68 3.04 9.16
N ILE A 139 5.45 2.67 8.84
CA ILE A 139 5.13 1.33 8.34
C ILE A 139 5.12 1.39 6.82
N ALA A 140 5.78 0.45 6.16
CA ALA A 140 5.76 0.32 4.71
C ALA A 140 5.72 -1.17 4.34
N ASN A 141 5.27 -1.49 3.13
CA ASN A 141 5.36 -2.85 2.62
C ASN A 141 5.67 -2.94 1.13
N ASP A 142 5.91 -4.17 0.70
CA ASP A 142 6.32 -4.49 -0.66
C ASP A 142 5.15 -4.69 -1.64
N SER A 143 3.94 -4.21 -1.36
CA SER A 143 2.76 -4.35 -2.25
C SER A 143 2.75 -3.39 -3.45
N ILE A 144 3.87 -2.71 -3.69
CA ILE A 144 4.13 -1.74 -4.75
C ILE A 144 5.42 -2.10 -5.50
N PHE A 145 5.47 -1.72 -6.77
CA PHE A 145 6.66 -1.67 -7.61
C PHE A 145 7.31 -0.30 -7.53
N GLY A 146 8.62 -0.26 -7.78
CA GLY A 146 9.45 0.93 -7.68
C GLY A 146 10.42 0.85 -6.50
N PRO A 147 11.07 1.97 -6.15
CA PRO A 147 10.83 3.30 -6.72
C PRO A 147 11.20 3.44 -8.20
N VAL A 148 10.41 4.17 -8.99
CA VAL A 148 10.74 4.53 -10.39
C VAL A 148 11.40 5.91 -10.50
N ARG A 149 11.58 6.59 -9.36
CA ARG A 149 12.33 7.85 -9.19
C ARG A 149 12.75 7.98 -7.72
N PRO A 150 13.78 8.78 -7.39
CA PRO A 150 14.23 8.97 -6.01
C PRO A 150 13.11 9.35 -5.05
N ILE A 151 13.09 8.75 -3.85
CA ILE A 151 12.04 8.96 -2.84
C ILE A 151 12.37 10.07 -1.82
N ASP A 152 13.56 10.65 -1.87
CA ASP A 152 14.01 11.70 -0.94
C ASP A 152 13.01 12.87 -0.92
N SER A 153 12.60 13.33 -2.10
CA SER A 153 11.66 14.44 -2.26
C SER A 153 10.27 14.09 -1.74
N MET A 154 9.87 12.82 -1.78
CA MET A 154 8.64 12.34 -1.14
C MET A 154 8.77 12.35 0.39
N LEU A 155 9.88 11.87 0.93
CA LEU A 155 10.11 11.79 2.38
C LEU A 155 10.30 13.17 3.03
N LEU A 156 10.86 14.14 2.31
CA LEU A 156 11.00 15.53 2.76
C LEU A 156 9.66 16.26 2.91
N ARG A 157 8.60 15.77 2.27
CA ARG A 157 7.25 16.35 2.38
C ARG A 157 6.49 15.90 3.63
N LEU A 158 7.06 15.00 4.43
CA LEU A 158 6.47 14.58 5.70
C LEU A 158 6.65 15.68 6.73
N ASP A 159 5.70 16.60 6.79
CA ASP A 159 5.68 17.71 7.75
C ASP A 159 4.76 17.38 8.94
N TYR A 160 5.37 17.15 10.11
CA TYR A 160 4.64 16.81 11.33
C TYR A 160 4.02 18.01 12.04
N ASP A 161 4.32 19.23 11.60
CA ASP A 161 3.63 20.44 12.03
C ASP A 161 2.29 20.60 11.30
N GLU A 162 2.11 19.99 10.12
CA GLU A 162 0.84 20.00 9.37
C GLU A 162 -0.08 18.82 9.71
N ALA A 163 0.47 17.60 9.80
CA ALA A 163 -0.30 16.41 10.16
C ALA A 163 0.47 15.46 11.08
N ASP A 164 -0.25 14.78 11.97
CA ASP A 164 0.37 13.86 12.93
C ASP A 164 0.60 12.47 12.31
N VAL A 165 -0.19 12.12 11.28
CA VAL A 165 -0.11 10.86 10.54
C VAL A 165 -0.22 11.13 9.03
N TRP A 166 0.74 10.60 8.28
CA TRP A 166 0.83 10.76 6.84
C TRP A 166 0.68 9.42 6.13
N GLY A 167 -0.12 9.38 5.06
CA GLY A 167 -0.06 8.31 4.06
C GLY A 167 0.47 8.86 2.74
N LEU A 168 0.90 7.98 1.83
CA LEU A 168 1.17 8.45 0.47
C LEU A 168 -0.14 8.77 -0.26
N THR A 169 -1.13 7.90 -0.11
CA THR A 169 -2.47 8.07 -0.68
C THR A 169 -3.55 7.77 0.36
N GLU A 170 -4.73 8.32 0.13
CA GLU A 170 -5.94 8.12 0.94
C GLU A 170 -7.06 7.52 0.10
N SER A 171 -8.00 6.82 0.73
CA SER A 171 -9.14 6.22 0.06
C SER A 171 -10.44 6.57 0.77
N TRP A 172 -11.44 6.90 -0.04
CA TRP A 172 -12.82 7.10 0.40
C TRP A 172 -13.67 5.82 0.28
N GLN A 173 -13.07 4.71 -0.16
CA GLN A 173 -13.76 3.43 -0.22
C GLN A 173 -14.08 2.95 1.20
N ARG A 174 -15.33 2.52 1.41
CA ARG A 174 -15.91 2.15 2.72
C ARG A 174 -16.03 3.33 3.68
N ARG A 175 -14.89 3.86 4.15
CA ARG A 175 -14.77 5.03 5.02
C ARG A 175 -13.40 5.65 4.78
N TYR A 176 -13.26 6.96 4.95
CA TYR A 176 -11.99 7.65 4.82
C TYR A 176 -10.83 6.92 5.53
N HIS A 177 -9.73 6.65 4.84
CA HIS A 177 -8.53 6.04 5.43
C HIS A 177 -7.29 6.29 4.58
N LEU A 178 -6.11 6.27 5.21
CA LEU A 178 -4.83 6.16 4.51
C LEU A 178 -4.61 4.71 4.06
N GLN A 179 -4.03 4.54 2.88
CA GLN A 179 -3.68 3.20 2.37
C GLN A 179 -2.41 2.67 3.04
N SER A 180 -2.46 1.46 3.59
CA SER A 180 -1.44 0.98 4.54
C SER A 180 -0.11 0.51 3.93
N TYR A 181 0.10 0.63 2.62
CA TYR A 181 1.39 0.26 2.00
C TYR A 181 2.51 1.24 2.39
N PHE A 182 2.15 2.42 2.88
CA PHE A 182 3.04 3.38 3.52
C PHE A 182 2.23 4.31 4.43
N VAL A 183 2.55 4.33 5.72
CA VAL A 183 1.99 5.28 6.70
C VAL A 183 3.10 5.71 7.66
N ALA A 184 3.28 7.02 7.82
CA ALA A 184 4.24 7.63 8.71
C ALA A 184 3.55 8.28 9.91
N PHE A 185 4.05 8.02 11.11
CA PHE A 185 3.54 8.52 12.38
C PHE A 185 4.58 9.46 13.00
N GLY A 186 4.21 10.73 13.18
CA GLY A 186 5.04 11.71 13.85
C GLY A 186 4.97 11.65 15.37
N PRO A 187 5.74 12.49 16.09
CA PRO A 187 5.90 12.41 17.54
C PRO A 187 4.59 12.40 18.32
N ARG A 188 3.63 13.24 17.93
CA ARG A 188 2.32 13.34 18.58
C ARG A 188 1.49 12.07 18.39
N ALA A 189 1.57 11.43 17.21
CA ALA A 189 0.84 10.20 16.93
C ALA A 189 1.43 9.01 17.70
N ILE A 190 2.75 8.80 17.67
CA ILE A 190 3.40 7.68 18.38
C ILE A 190 3.24 7.78 19.90
N ARG A 191 3.21 8.99 20.47
CA ARG A 191 2.97 9.20 21.92
C ARG A 191 1.49 9.10 22.30
N SER A 192 0.58 9.09 21.34
CA SER A 192 -0.86 8.99 21.61
C SER A 192 -1.20 7.62 22.20
N PRO A 193 -2.00 7.54 23.28
CA PRO A 193 -2.53 6.28 23.77
C PRO A 193 -3.31 5.48 22.71
N ALA A 194 -3.83 6.14 21.67
CA ALA A 194 -4.51 5.49 20.58
C ALA A 194 -3.58 4.64 19.71
N PHE A 195 -2.31 5.05 19.54
CA PHE A 195 -1.30 4.26 18.82
C PHE A 195 -1.05 2.93 19.53
N ARG A 196 -0.70 3.00 20.82
CA ARG A 196 -0.46 1.80 21.63
C ARG A 196 -1.67 0.87 21.66
N ARG A 197 -2.88 1.41 21.92
CA ARG A 197 -4.12 0.62 21.93
C ARG A 197 -4.46 -0.04 20.59
N PHE A 198 -4.17 0.64 19.49
CA PHE A 198 -4.42 0.08 18.16
C PHE A 198 -3.52 -1.15 17.94
N TRP A 199 -2.21 -0.99 18.12
CA TRP A 199 -1.25 -2.05 17.86
C TRP A 199 -1.39 -3.22 18.83
N SER A 200 -1.58 -2.97 20.13
CA SER A 200 -1.85 -4.04 21.11
C SER A 200 -3.16 -4.79 20.84
N GLY A 201 -4.07 -4.19 20.06
CA GLY A 201 -5.34 -4.80 19.64
C GLY A 201 -5.27 -5.60 18.33
N VAL A 202 -4.12 -5.62 17.65
CA VAL A 202 -3.94 -6.37 16.40
C VAL A 202 -3.84 -7.87 16.70
N ILE A 203 -4.82 -8.62 16.23
CA ILE A 203 -4.86 -10.07 16.27
C ILE A 203 -4.52 -10.70 14.90
N PRO A 204 -3.88 -11.88 14.86
CA PRO A 204 -3.48 -12.55 13.63
C PRO A 204 -4.63 -13.30 12.94
N ALA A 205 -5.71 -12.59 12.63
CA ALA A 205 -6.93 -13.14 12.03
C ALA A 205 -6.69 -13.62 10.58
N PRO A 206 -7.13 -14.84 10.19
CA PRO A 206 -6.96 -15.40 8.85
C PRO A 206 -8.01 -14.87 7.85
N SER A 207 -8.19 -13.54 7.76
CA SER A 207 -9.20 -12.97 6.87
C SER A 207 -8.76 -11.61 6.31
N LYS A 208 -8.59 -11.54 4.99
CA LYS A 208 -8.29 -10.28 4.29
C LYS A 208 -9.38 -9.22 4.50
N PRO A 209 -10.69 -9.52 4.36
CA PRO A 209 -11.74 -8.54 4.69
C PRO A 209 -11.66 -8.03 6.13
N TYR A 210 -11.33 -8.92 7.08
CA TYR A 210 -11.13 -8.53 8.47
C TYR A 210 -9.95 -7.57 8.63
N VAL A 211 -8.79 -7.89 8.04
CA VAL A 211 -7.59 -7.05 8.06
C VAL A 211 -7.87 -5.67 7.45
N ILE A 212 -8.46 -5.60 6.26
CA ILE A 212 -8.75 -4.32 5.61
C ILE A 212 -9.75 -3.50 6.45
N GLY A 213 -10.85 -4.11 6.89
CA GLY A 213 -11.89 -3.41 7.62
C GLY A 213 -11.45 -2.98 9.03
N LYS A 214 -10.82 -3.88 9.78
CA LYS A 214 -10.46 -3.65 11.18
C LYS A 214 -9.14 -2.90 11.35
N TYR A 215 -8.20 -3.09 10.43
CA TYR A 215 -6.85 -2.53 10.57
C TYR A 215 -6.57 -1.40 9.60
N GLU A 216 -6.71 -1.58 8.29
CA GLU A 216 -6.39 -0.48 7.35
C GLU A 216 -7.33 0.72 7.55
N VAL A 217 -8.64 0.48 7.49
CA VAL A 217 -9.63 1.52 7.82
C VAL A 217 -9.59 1.88 9.31
N GLY A 218 -9.45 0.87 10.18
CA GLY A 218 -9.52 1.06 11.62
C GLY A 218 -8.36 1.88 12.20
N LEU A 219 -7.16 1.78 11.63
CA LEU A 219 -5.96 2.53 12.01
C LEU A 219 -6.22 4.02 11.87
N THR A 220 -6.54 4.45 10.63
CA THR A 220 -6.80 5.86 10.34
C THR A 220 -7.93 6.40 11.21
N GLN A 221 -9.02 5.62 11.36
CA GLN A 221 -10.16 6.03 12.18
C GLN A 221 -9.86 6.08 13.68
N ALA A 222 -8.94 5.26 14.18
CA ALA A 222 -8.50 5.32 15.57
C ALA A 222 -7.68 6.59 15.83
N MET A 223 -6.82 6.98 14.88
CA MET A 223 -6.03 8.21 14.97
C MET A 223 -6.91 9.46 14.93
N ILE A 224 -7.84 9.53 13.97
CA ILE A 224 -8.81 10.65 13.87
C ILE A 224 -9.65 10.78 15.14
N ARG A 225 -10.18 9.67 15.67
CA ARG A 225 -10.96 9.66 16.92
C ARG A 225 -10.15 10.10 18.14
N ALA A 226 -8.83 10.03 18.08
CA ALA A 226 -7.94 10.50 19.12
C ALA A 226 -7.59 12.00 18.98
N GLY A 227 -8.18 12.71 18.01
CA GLY A 227 -7.87 14.11 17.75
C GLY A 227 -6.53 14.33 17.05
N LEU A 228 -6.04 13.31 16.34
CA LEU A 228 -4.83 13.44 15.52
C LEU A 228 -5.20 13.91 14.11
N ARG A 229 -4.35 14.77 13.55
CA ARG A 229 -4.45 15.24 12.17
C ARG A 229 -3.89 14.18 11.23
N VAL A 230 -4.64 13.88 10.17
CA VAL A 230 -4.28 12.85 9.19
C VAL A 230 -4.30 13.47 7.80
N ALA A 231 -3.26 13.21 7.01
CA ALA A 231 -3.14 13.73 5.65
C ALA A 231 -2.49 12.72 4.70
N ALA A 232 -2.66 12.93 3.39
CA ALA A 232 -2.01 12.17 2.35
C ALA A 232 -1.12 13.08 1.49
N LEU A 233 0.04 12.58 1.07
CA LEU A 233 0.93 13.33 0.18
C LEU A 233 0.31 13.55 -1.21
N TRP A 234 -0.48 12.61 -1.70
CA TRP A 234 -1.30 12.79 -2.90
C TRP A 234 -2.79 12.68 -2.53
N PRO A 235 -3.41 13.79 -2.07
CA PRO A 235 -4.81 13.80 -1.67
C PRO A 235 -5.72 13.38 -2.81
N TYR A 236 -6.77 12.63 -2.50
CA TYR A 236 -7.73 12.12 -3.48
C TYR A 236 -8.39 13.26 -4.27
N GLU A 237 -8.72 14.33 -3.57
CA GLU A 237 -9.35 15.50 -4.19
C GLU A 237 -8.39 16.23 -5.15
N ALA A 238 -7.11 16.33 -4.78
CA ALA A 238 -6.10 16.92 -5.66
C ALA A 238 -5.93 16.10 -6.95
N LEU A 239 -5.90 14.77 -6.86
CA LEU A 239 -5.80 13.89 -8.01
C LEU A 239 -7.05 13.94 -8.91
N THR A 240 -8.25 13.93 -8.32
CA THR A 240 -9.49 13.94 -9.11
C THR A 240 -9.73 15.28 -9.81
N ARG A 241 -9.24 16.40 -9.27
CA ARG A 241 -9.28 17.72 -9.94
C ARG A 241 -8.40 17.79 -11.19
N GLN A 242 -7.38 16.95 -11.32
CA GLN A 242 -6.54 16.88 -12.54
C GLN A 242 -7.31 16.28 -13.72
N ILE A 243 -8.42 15.58 -13.47
CA ILE A 243 -9.22 14.91 -14.50
C ILE A 243 -10.15 15.93 -15.15
N THR A 244 -9.61 16.68 -16.11
CA THR A 244 -10.31 17.77 -16.79
C THR A 244 -11.05 17.29 -18.04
N ARG A 245 -11.85 18.19 -18.63
CA ARG A 245 -12.46 17.92 -19.95
C ARG A 245 -11.42 18.01 -21.06
N ASP A 246 -10.41 18.85 -20.87
CA ASP A 246 -9.41 19.13 -21.90
C ASP A 246 -8.49 17.93 -22.14
N GLN A 247 -8.31 17.06 -21.15
CA GLN A 247 -7.69 15.74 -21.34
C GLN A 247 -8.44 14.84 -22.34
N LEU A 248 -9.72 15.12 -22.62
CA LEU A 248 -10.48 14.42 -23.66
C LEU A 248 -10.25 15.03 -25.04
N ALA A 249 -9.80 16.28 -25.14
CA ALA A 249 -9.68 17.00 -26.41
C ALA A 249 -8.88 16.24 -27.48
N PRO A 250 -7.72 15.60 -27.16
CA PRO A 250 -6.97 14.80 -28.13
C PRO A 250 -7.77 13.63 -28.74
N TYR A 251 -8.81 13.16 -28.04
CA TYR A 251 -9.64 12.03 -28.47
C TYR A 251 -10.98 12.46 -29.08
N LEU A 252 -11.34 13.74 -28.99
CA LEU A 252 -12.61 14.26 -29.53
C LEU A 252 -12.54 14.54 -31.03
N ASP A 253 -11.33 14.70 -31.58
CA ASP A 253 -11.09 14.96 -33.00
C ASP A 253 -10.90 13.67 -33.83
N ILE A 254 -11.15 12.49 -33.24
CA ILE A 254 -11.12 11.21 -33.95
C ILE A 254 -12.34 11.17 -34.89
N GLU A 255 -12.11 11.29 -36.20
CA GLU A 255 -13.18 11.22 -37.19
C GLU A 255 -13.98 9.91 -37.07
N PRO A 256 -15.32 9.96 -37.12
CA PRO A 256 -16.16 8.77 -37.14
C PRO A 256 -15.79 7.88 -38.34
N GLY A 257 -15.13 6.74 -38.08
CA GLY A 257 -14.67 5.80 -39.11
C GLY A 257 -13.15 5.75 -39.34
N GLY A 258 -12.38 6.65 -38.70
CA GLY A 258 -10.92 6.54 -38.64
C GLY A 258 -10.47 5.36 -37.78
N ARG A 259 -9.32 4.74 -38.12
CA ARG A 259 -8.66 3.77 -37.22
C ARG A 259 -8.10 4.55 -36.02
N ALA A 260 -8.86 4.59 -34.92
CA ALA A 260 -8.33 5.07 -33.65
C ALA A 260 -7.20 4.13 -33.19
N ASP A 261 -6.09 4.70 -32.72
CA ASP A 261 -5.07 3.91 -32.03
C ASP A 261 -5.74 3.22 -30.82
N PRO A 262 -5.61 1.89 -30.65
CA PRO A 262 -6.11 1.19 -29.48
C PRO A 262 -5.67 1.81 -28.14
N HIS A 263 -4.46 2.37 -28.05
CA HIS A 263 -3.98 3.07 -26.85
C HIS A 263 -4.76 4.35 -26.57
N ASP A 264 -5.06 5.12 -27.61
CA ASP A 264 -5.86 6.35 -27.47
C ASP A 264 -7.30 6.02 -27.05
N LEU A 265 -7.85 4.94 -27.61
CA LEU A 265 -9.19 4.46 -27.22
C LEU A 265 -9.24 4.02 -25.76
N THR A 266 -8.27 3.25 -25.27
CA THR A 266 -8.26 2.78 -23.87
C THR A 266 -8.06 3.93 -22.89
N ARG A 267 -7.20 4.91 -23.22
CA ARG A 267 -7.03 6.15 -22.45
C ARG A 267 -8.33 6.94 -22.37
N TRP A 268 -9.01 7.13 -23.51
CA TRP A 268 -10.30 7.81 -23.56
C TRP A 268 -11.36 7.10 -22.71
N LEU A 269 -11.51 5.78 -22.86
CA LEU A 269 -12.45 4.98 -22.07
C LEU A 269 -12.15 5.08 -20.57
N HIS A 270 -10.87 5.06 -20.19
CA HIS A 270 -10.46 5.23 -18.80
C HIS A 270 -10.88 6.59 -18.25
N ILE A 271 -10.54 7.68 -18.94
CA ILE A 271 -10.90 9.05 -18.51
C ILE A 271 -12.42 9.19 -18.38
N LEU A 272 -13.20 8.64 -19.32
CA LEU A 272 -14.66 8.61 -19.22
C LEU A 272 -15.15 7.86 -17.98
N ARG A 273 -14.57 6.69 -17.67
CA ARG A 273 -14.89 5.93 -16.45
C ARG A 273 -14.61 6.76 -15.20
N LEU A 274 -13.47 7.43 -15.14
CA LEU A 274 -13.10 8.26 -13.98
C LEU A 274 -14.06 9.45 -13.82
N ARG A 275 -14.39 10.15 -14.91
CA ARG A 275 -15.34 11.26 -14.88
C ARG A 275 -16.74 10.82 -14.45
N ASP A 276 -17.24 9.69 -14.95
CA ASP A 276 -18.51 9.12 -14.52
C ASP A 276 -18.51 8.82 -13.01
N ALA A 277 -17.43 8.22 -12.51
CA ALA A 277 -17.29 7.92 -11.09
C ALA A 277 -17.29 9.20 -10.24
N ILE A 278 -16.54 10.23 -10.64
CA ILE A 278 -16.50 11.54 -9.96
C ILE A 278 -17.88 12.19 -9.97
N ALA A 279 -18.54 12.28 -11.13
CA ALA A 279 -19.87 12.87 -11.27
C ALA A 279 -20.93 12.16 -10.40
N ARG A 280 -20.81 10.84 -10.27
CA ARG A 280 -21.71 10.01 -9.44
C ARG A 280 -21.24 9.85 -7.99
N ARG A 281 -20.18 10.56 -7.57
CA ARG A 281 -19.56 10.46 -6.24
C ARG A 281 -19.24 9.02 -5.83
N ARG A 282 -18.80 8.19 -6.78
CA ARG A 282 -18.35 6.81 -6.52
C ARG A 282 -16.87 6.86 -6.12
N PRO A 283 -16.49 6.26 -4.98
CA PRO A 283 -15.11 6.31 -4.52
C PRO A 283 -14.23 5.44 -5.41
N LEU A 284 -13.22 6.07 -6.02
CA LEU A 284 -12.16 5.40 -6.77
C LEU A 284 -11.06 4.90 -5.81
N ASN A 285 -10.33 3.85 -6.18
CA ASN A 285 -9.07 3.48 -5.52
C ASN A 285 -7.94 4.31 -6.15
N PRO A 286 -7.32 5.28 -5.45
CA PRO A 286 -6.33 6.15 -6.06
C PRO A 286 -5.15 5.39 -6.66
N THR A 287 -4.58 4.41 -5.94
CA THR A 287 -3.41 3.66 -6.41
C THR A 287 -3.68 2.72 -7.58
N SER A 288 -4.95 2.50 -7.93
CA SER A 288 -5.35 1.66 -9.06
C SER A 288 -5.98 2.51 -10.16
N ASP A 289 -7.08 3.19 -9.86
CA ASP A 289 -7.85 3.96 -10.83
C ASP A 289 -7.19 5.30 -11.19
N LEU A 290 -6.31 5.85 -10.35
CA LEU A 290 -5.63 7.13 -10.61
C LEU A 290 -4.12 6.94 -10.83
N TRP A 291 -3.69 5.73 -11.21
CA TRP A 291 -2.27 5.36 -11.33
C TRP A 291 -1.46 6.32 -12.21
N ARG A 292 -2.02 6.71 -13.37
CA ARG A 292 -1.38 7.64 -14.31
C ARG A 292 -1.19 9.01 -13.70
N HIS A 293 -2.26 9.57 -13.13
CA HIS A 293 -2.26 10.89 -12.48
C HIS A 293 -1.30 10.92 -11.29
N LEU A 294 -1.22 9.83 -10.53
CA LEU A 294 -0.24 9.67 -9.45
C LEU A 294 1.19 9.76 -9.99
N LEU A 295 1.55 8.92 -10.97
CA LEU A 295 2.88 8.91 -11.55
C LEU A 295 3.28 10.28 -12.14
N LEU A 296 2.37 10.92 -12.88
CA LEU A 296 2.61 12.26 -13.44
C LEU A 296 2.73 13.34 -12.34
N SER A 297 2.11 13.14 -11.17
CA SER A 297 2.21 14.03 -10.00
C SER A 297 3.45 13.78 -9.13
N GLY A 298 4.43 13.00 -9.58
CA GLY A 298 5.64 12.72 -8.81
C GLY A 298 5.56 11.50 -7.88
N TYR A 299 4.49 10.72 -7.90
CA TYR A 299 4.40 9.48 -7.12
C TYR A 299 5.41 8.45 -7.66
N PRO A 300 6.25 7.83 -6.81
CA PRO A 300 7.36 7.01 -7.28
C PRO A 300 7.03 5.52 -7.44
N PHE A 301 5.76 5.11 -7.34
CA PHE A 301 5.41 3.69 -7.27
C PHE A 301 4.27 3.29 -8.21
N ILE A 302 4.14 1.99 -8.47
CA ILE A 302 2.96 1.40 -9.14
C ILE A 302 2.44 0.25 -8.28
N LYS A 303 1.12 0.14 -8.07
CA LYS A 303 0.56 -0.95 -7.26
C LYS A 303 0.81 -2.30 -7.92
N ARG A 304 1.35 -3.29 -7.20
CA ARG A 304 1.65 -4.61 -7.77
C ARG A 304 0.41 -5.33 -8.27
N GLU A 305 -0.65 -5.32 -7.48
CA GLU A 305 -1.93 -5.95 -7.81
C GLU A 305 -2.56 -5.34 -9.07
N LEU A 306 -2.31 -4.04 -9.33
CA LEU A 306 -2.81 -3.38 -10.53
C LEU A 306 -2.18 -3.99 -11.80
N LEU A 307 -0.85 -4.16 -11.83
CA LEU A 307 -0.17 -4.75 -12.98
C LEU A 307 -0.34 -6.27 -13.09
N ARG A 308 -0.51 -6.97 -11.95
CA ARG A 308 -0.64 -8.42 -11.93
C ARG A 308 -2.06 -8.90 -12.26
N ASP A 309 -3.06 -8.29 -11.64
CA ASP A 309 -4.44 -8.81 -11.65
C ASP A 309 -5.46 -7.82 -12.23
N ASN A 310 -5.12 -6.52 -12.29
CA ASN A 310 -6.01 -5.43 -12.69
C ASN A 310 -7.45 -5.54 -12.13
N PRO A 311 -7.63 -5.60 -10.80
CA PRO A 311 -8.91 -5.97 -10.18
C PRO A 311 -10.03 -4.94 -10.42
N THR A 312 -9.68 -3.67 -10.67
CA THR A 312 -10.65 -2.61 -10.97
C THR A 312 -10.89 -2.40 -12.46
N LYS A 313 -10.29 -3.25 -13.32
CA LYS A 313 -10.41 -3.19 -14.79
C LYS A 313 -10.03 -1.82 -15.34
N VAL A 314 -8.89 -1.30 -14.89
CA VAL A 314 -8.26 -0.09 -15.43
C VAL A 314 -7.98 -0.32 -16.91
N GLU A 315 -8.55 0.51 -17.75
CA GLU A 315 -8.57 0.34 -19.20
C GLU A 315 -7.22 0.66 -19.83
N ASP A 316 -6.54 1.69 -19.33
CA ASP A 316 -5.31 2.24 -19.90
C ASP A 316 -4.03 1.69 -19.25
N ILE A 317 -4.15 0.69 -18.37
CA ILE A 317 -2.99 0.18 -17.61
C ILE A 317 -1.95 -0.47 -18.51
N GLY A 318 -2.31 -0.91 -19.71
CA GLY A 318 -1.38 -1.49 -20.69
C GLY A 318 -0.23 -0.54 -21.06
N ASP A 319 -0.44 0.77 -20.92
CA ASP A 319 0.53 1.81 -21.27
C ASP A 319 1.59 2.08 -20.20
N TRP A 320 1.54 1.37 -19.07
CA TRP A 320 2.37 1.70 -17.91
C TRP A 320 3.87 1.75 -18.26
N ALA A 321 4.34 0.83 -19.10
CA ALA A 321 5.75 0.72 -19.46
C ALA A 321 6.20 1.88 -20.37
N ASP A 322 5.34 2.28 -21.31
CA ASP A 322 5.60 3.41 -22.21
C ASP A 322 5.54 4.73 -21.44
N LEU A 323 4.59 4.88 -20.51
CA LEU A 323 4.58 6.05 -19.61
C LEU A 323 5.88 6.14 -18.78
N LEU A 324 6.38 5.03 -18.23
CA LEU A 324 7.65 5.06 -17.50
C LEU A 324 8.80 5.51 -18.42
N ARG A 325 8.91 4.91 -19.61
CA ARG A 325 10.00 5.18 -20.54
C ARG A 325 9.95 6.60 -21.11
N ASP A 326 8.81 6.99 -21.63
CA ASP A 326 8.67 8.14 -22.52
C ASP A 326 8.37 9.42 -21.74
N GLU A 327 7.57 9.34 -20.67
CA GLU A 327 7.17 10.53 -19.88
C GLU A 327 8.05 10.73 -18.64
N LEU A 328 8.59 9.65 -18.07
CA LEU A 328 9.36 9.70 -16.82
C LEU A 328 10.85 9.40 -16.99
N GLY A 329 11.29 8.94 -18.16
CA GLY A 329 12.68 8.53 -18.39
C GLY A 329 13.13 7.37 -17.49
N ALA A 330 12.20 6.56 -16.99
CA ALA A 330 12.45 5.45 -16.08
C ALA A 330 12.42 4.11 -16.83
N ASP A 331 13.37 3.22 -16.52
CA ASP A 331 13.44 1.90 -17.15
C ASP A 331 12.32 0.96 -16.62
N PRO A 332 11.40 0.47 -17.48
CA PRO A 332 10.38 -0.49 -17.08
C PRO A 332 10.91 -1.92 -16.91
N ALA A 333 12.12 -2.24 -17.36
CA ALA A 333 12.65 -3.61 -17.41
C ALA A 333 12.69 -4.33 -16.04
N PRO A 334 13.05 -3.67 -14.92
CA PRO A 334 13.02 -4.32 -13.60
C PRO A 334 11.62 -4.79 -13.20
N ILE A 335 10.60 -3.97 -13.46
CA ILE A 335 9.20 -4.31 -13.17
C ILE A 335 8.72 -5.44 -14.10
N LEU A 336 9.09 -5.40 -15.39
CA LEU A 336 8.79 -6.47 -16.34
C LEU A 336 9.41 -7.82 -15.91
N ALA A 337 10.65 -7.80 -15.45
CA ALA A 337 11.33 -9.00 -14.96
C ALA A 337 10.61 -9.59 -13.74
N ASP A 338 10.18 -8.74 -12.81
CA ASP A 338 9.39 -9.15 -11.65
C ASP A 338 8.02 -9.72 -12.05
N LEU A 339 7.32 -9.09 -13.00
CA LEU A 339 6.03 -9.57 -13.50
C LEU A 339 6.12 -10.95 -14.15
N ARG A 340 7.15 -11.19 -14.97
CA ARG A 340 7.42 -12.49 -15.61
C ARG A 340 7.58 -13.64 -14.59
N MET A 341 8.09 -13.34 -13.40
CA MET A 341 8.21 -14.34 -12.33
C MET A 341 6.91 -14.56 -11.54
N MET A 342 6.06 -13.54 -11.45
CA MET A 342 4.83 -13.58 -10.67
C MET A 342 3.66 -14.22 -11.41
N LEU A 343 3.57 -13.99 -12.72
CA LEU A 343 2.49 -14.48 -13.56
C LEU A 343 2.73 -15.97 -13.89
N ARG A 344 1.74 -16.82 -13.58
CA ARG A 344 1.71 -18.24 -13.94
C ARG A 344 0.36 -18.54 -14.60
N GLY A 345 0.34 -19.22 -15.75
CA GLY A 345 -0.88 -19.45 -16.53
C GLY A 345 -1.09 -18.37 -17.59
N ASP A 346 -2.36 -18.02 -17.88
CA ASP A 346 -2.74 -16.93 -18.80
C ASP A 346 -2.22 -15.58 -18.28
N ALA A 347 -0.93 -15.37 -18.45
CA ALA A 347 -0.27 -14.10 -18.34
C ALA A 347 -0.83 -13.17 -19.44
N PRO A 348 -0.87 -11.84 -19.22
CA PRO A 348 -1.30 -10.87 -20.22
C PRO A 348 -0.57 -11.03 -21.56
#